data_AF-A0A7S2ZD32-F1
#
_entry.id   AF-A0A7S2ZD32-F1
#
_cell.length_a   1.000
_cell.length_b   1.000
_cell.length_c   1.000
_cell.angle_alpha   90.00
_cell.angle_beta   90.00
_cell.angle_gamma   90.00
#
_symmetry.space_group_name_H-M   'P 1'
#
loop_
_entity.id
_entity.type
_entity.pdbx_description
1 polymer ?
#
loop_
_entity_poly.entity_id
_entity_poly.type
_entity_poly.pdbx_seq_one_letter_code
_entity_poly.pdbx_strand_id
1 'polypeptide(L)'
;MNAEISSVKTLASPVARGNDSIGLRPGEEATNETSSDGESDALEVGQVRGDALQHAERSADDLRALVFGPSWETEQSEAGRVSPFGMFPGYRLVRVISKAGDDLRQEVFALQFVRCFKNIFNEARLGSLGLTDYLVQSVTADSGIVEVVPDCVSIHSLKTKVPGFTSLLDYFVKLYGDLGSMSLEKAQMRFAESLAGYSLVCYFGSISDRHNGNILITADGALVHVDFGYMFANSPGAIEFEQAPFKFTAEYVEVLNGCGSQCYEYFANLFVDGFFAARQHCERILSLVQCIEGTNLPCVGDGEESISDNLREKFCLGESDEQCRRVAMELIESSRENWTTVKYDEYQFVTNGYMK
;
A
#
# COMPACT_ATOMS: atom_id res chain seq x y z
N MET A 1 -20.10 0.04 1.73
CA MET A 1 -20.76 -0.63 0.59
C MET A 1 -19.62 -0.97 -0.36
N ASN A 2 -19.20 -2.23 -0.34
CA ASN A 2 -17.83 -2.64 -0.65
C ASN A 2 -17.60 -2.69 -2.16
N ALA A 3 -16.60 -1.93 -2.64
CA ALA A 3 -16.04 -2.12 -3.96
C ALA A 3 -15.01 -3.26 -3.88
N GLU A 4 -15.42 -4.46 -4.25
CA GLU A 4 -14.50 -5.53 -4.61
C GLU A 4 -13.60 -5.05 -5.74
N ILE A 5 -12.29 -5.03 -5.51
CA ILE A 5 -11.29 -4.90 -6.56
C ILE A 5 -11.30 -6.21 -7.35
N SER A 6 -12.26 -6.32 -8.27
CA SER A 6 -12.32 -7.39 -9.24
C SER A 6 -11.10 -7.29 -10.15
N SER A 7 -10.42 -8.41 -10.27
CA SER A 7 -9.21 -8.61 -11.06
C SER A 7 -9.26 -7.90 -12.41
N VAL A 8 -8.24 -7.09 -12.69
CA VAL A 8 -7.97 -6.55 -14.03
C VAL A 8 -7.71 -7.75 -14.96
N LYS A 9 -8.76 -8.21 -15.65
CA LYS A 9 -8.63 -9.09 -16.81
C LYS A 9 -8.10 -8.24 -17.95
N THR A 10 -6.82 -8.40 -18.26
CA THR A 10 -6.24 -7.97 -19.53
C THR A 10 -7.06 -8.58 -20.67
N LEU A 11 -7.91 -7.78 -21.32
CA LEU A 11 -8.61 -8.17 -22.54
C LEU A 11 -7.62 -8.17 -23.70
N ALA A 12 -6.81 -9.23 -23.79
CA ALA A 12 -6.21 -9.62 -25.06
C ALA A 12 -7.26 -10.44 -25.83
N SER A 13 -7.92 -9.79 -26.79
CA SER A 13 -8.79 -10.48 -27.75
C SER A 13 -7.94 -11.39 -28.65
N PRO A 14 -8.26 -12.69 -28.81
CA PRO A 14 -7.66 -13.50 -29.84
C PRO A 14 -8.34 -13.20 -31.17
N VAL A 15 -7.57 -12.65 -32.12
CA VAL A 15 -7.98 -12.55 -33.52
C VAL A 15 -8.20 -13.96 -34.05
N ALA A 16 -9.47 -14.30 -34.29
CA ALA A 16 -9.89 -15.53 -34.95
C ALA A 16 -9.36 -15.53 -36.40
N ARG A 17 -8.60 -16.57 -36.77
CA ARG A 17 -8.43 -16.99 -38.16
C ARG A 17 -9.34 -18.19 -38.40
N GLY A 18 -10.31 -18.01 -39.29
CA GLY A 18 -11.19 -19.07 -39.76
C GLY A 18 -10.59 -19.88 -40.90
N ASN A 19 -11.15 -21.09 -41.02
CA ASN A 19 -11.14 -22.05 -42.13
C ASN A 19 -9.82 -22.78 -42.47
N ASP A 20 -9.80 -24.09 -42.23
CA ASP A 20 -10.32 -25.02 -43.24
C ASP A 20 -10.70 -26.40 -42.65
N SER A 21 -11.69 -26.99 -43.31
CA SER A 21 -12.45 -28.21 -43.06
C SER A 21 -11.70 -29.52 -43.33
N ILE A 22 -12.16 -30.63 -42.70
CA ILE A 22 -12.66 -31.89 -43.32
C ILE A 22 -12.54 -33.07 -42.32
N GLY A 23 -13.61 -33.88 -42.20
CA GLY A 23 -13.48 -35.34 -42.01
C GLY A 23 -14.13 -36.01 -40.79
N LEU A 24 -15.45 -36.19 -40.83
CA LEU A 24 -16.25 -37.36 -40.33
C LEU A 24 -15.45 -38.70 -40.37
N ARG A 25 -15.50 -39.67 -39.42
CA ARG A 25 -16.64 -40.49 -38.90
C ARG A 25 -16.09 -41.60 -37.92
N PRO A 26 -16.86 -42.56 -37.35
CA PRO A 26 -16.90 -42.85 -35.90
C PRO A 26 -16.66 -44.33 -35.48
N GLY A 27 -16.69 -44.57 -34.15
CA GLY A 27 -17.22 -45.80 -33.53
C GLY A 27 -16.21 -46.86 -33.10
N GLU A 28 -16.21 -47.22 -31.82
CA GLU A 28 -16.66 -48.54 -31.33
C GLU A 28 -16.57 -48.61 -29.79
N GLU A 29 -17.68 -49.00 -29.17
CA GLU A 29 -17.79 -49.46 -27.79
C GLU A 29 -17.27 -50.90 -27.69
N ALA A 30 -16.83 -51.31 -26.50
CA ALA A 30 -17.49 -52.36 -25.69
C ALA A 30 -16.51 -53.18 -24.84
N THR A 31 -16.82 -53.22 -23.53
CA THR A 31 -16.85 -54.41 -22.64
C THR A 31 -15.55 -55.18 -22.35
N ASN A 32 -15.32 -55.85 -21.22
CA ASN A 32 -15.92 -55.97 -19.89
C ASN A 32 -14.99 -56.99 -19.15
N GLU A 33 -15.17 -57.13 -17.83
CA GLU A 33 -14.89 -58.33 -17.04
C GLU A 33 -13.65 -58.43 -16.13
N THR A 34 -14.05 -58.60 -14.87
CA THR A 34 -13.46 -58.93 -13.57
C THR A 34 -13.05 -60.41 -13.40
N SER A 35 -12.06 -60.68 -12.52
CA SER A 35 -12.00 -61.72 -11.46
C SER A 35 -10.53 -62.05 -11.13
N SER A 36 -9.97 -61.68 -9.97
CA SER A 36 -9.94 -62.37 -8.65
C SER A 36 -9.04 -63.61 -8.54
N ASP A 37 -8.33 -63.69 -7.39
CA ASP A 37 -7.54 -64.79 -6.78
C ASP A 37 -6.04 -64.43 -6.70
N GLY A 38 -5.28 -64.49 -5.58
CA GLY A 38 -5.47 -64.94 -4.20
C GLY A 38 -4.11 -65.49 -3.68
N GLU A 39 -3.53 -64.88 -2.62
CA GLU A 39 -2.46 -65.37 -1.69
C GLU A 39 -1.09 -65.82 -2.28
N SER A 40 0.10 -65.74 -1.66
CA SER A 40 0.71 -65.16 -0.45
C SER A 40 2.21 -65.50 -0.54
N ASP A 41 3.16 -64.59 -0.30
CA ASP A 41 4.34 -64.86 0.57
C ASP A 41 5.37 -63.71 0.64
N ALA A 42 5.79 -63.46 1.88
CA ALA A 42 7.08 -63.02 2.40
C ALA A 42 7.95 -61.94 1.69
N LEU A 43 8.11 -60.82 2.42
CA LEU A 43 9.37 -60.15 2.77
C LEU A 43 10.37 -59.84 1.63
N GLU A 44 10.29 -58.65 1.07
CA GLU A 44 11.48 -57.86 0.75
C GLU A 44 11.30 -56.41 1.21
N VAL A 45 12.12 -56.04 2.19
CA VAL A 45 12.30 -54.67 2.70
C VAL A 45 13.11 -53.92 1.66
N GLY A 46 12.47 -53.01 0.93
CA GLY A 46 13.19 -52.15 -0.01
C GLY A 46 12.28 -51.12 -0.66
N GLN A 47 12.59 -49.84 -0.45
CA GLN A 47 12.25 -48.75 -1.37
C GLN A 47 10.79 -48.25 -1.36
N VAL A 48 10.29 -47.86 -0.18
CA VAL A 48 9.29 -46.77 -0.16
C VAL A 48 10.05 -45.47 -0.37
N ARG A 49 9.92 -44.96 -1.60
CA ARG A 49 10.09 -43.58 -2.02
C ARG A 49 10.09 -42.64 -0.82
N GLY A 50 11.24 -42.03 -0.56
CA GLY A 50 11.28 -40.77 0.13
C GLY A 50 10.46 -39.81 -0.71
N ASP A 51 9.23 -39.56 -0.28
CA ASP A 51 8.54 -38.33 -0.61
C ASP A 51 9.44 -37.21 -0.10
N ALA A 52 10.20 -36.68 -1.05
CA ALA A 52 11.01 -35.52 -0.88
C ALA A 52 10.09 -34.39 -0.44
N LEU A 53 10.06 -34.14 0.87
CA LEU A 53 9.77 -32.83 1.45
C LEU A 53 10.86 -31.86 0.99
N GLN A 54 10.84 -31.55 -0.30
CA GLN A 54 11.42 -30.32 -0.82
C GLN A 54 10.36 -29.25 -0.63
N HIS A 55 10.27 -28.69 0.59
CA HIS A 55 9.95 -27.28 0.70
C HIS A 55 11.13 -26.54 0.05
N ALA A 56 11.11 -26.42 -1.27
CA ALA A 56 12.04 -25.54 -1.97
C ALA A 56 11.82 -24.14 -1.41
N GLU A 57 12.82 -23.62 -0.70
CA GLU A 57 12.93 -22.19 -0.41
C GLU A 57 12.76 -21.48 -1.75
N ARG A 58 11.63 -20.78 -1.91
CA ARG A 58 11.37 -20.02 -3.14
C ARG A 58 12.45 -18.95 -3.23
N SER A 59 13.04 -18.79 -4.41
CA SER A 59 14.01 -17.72 -4.64
C SER A 59 13.35 -16.36 -4.37
N ALA A 60 14.13 -15.36 -3.97
CA ALA A 60 13.66 -13.98 -3.84
C ALA A 60 12.95 -13.49 -5.11
N ASP A 61 13.42 -13.93 -6.29
CA ASP A 61 12.81 -13.62 -7.59
C ASP A 61 11.41 -14.24 -7.75
N ASP A 62 11.22 -15.48 -7.28
CA ASP A 62 9.91 -16.16 -7.33
C ASP A 62 8.92 -15.46 -6.40
N LEU A 63 9.38 -15.04 -5.22
CA LEU A 63 8.56 -14.27 -4.28
C LEU A 63 8.19 -12.90 -4.87
N ARG A 64 9.14 -12.21 -5.51
CA ARG A 64 8.91 -10.93 -6.19
C ARG A 64 7.86 -11.07 -7.28
N ALA A 65 8.00 -12.07 -8.15
CA ALA A 65 7.07 -12.34 -9.23
C ALA A 65 5.67 -12.72 -8.71
N LEU A 66 5.60 -13.48 -7.62
CA LEU A 66 4.33 -13.84 -6.97
C LEU A 66 3.57 -12.61 -6.44
N VAL A 67 4.30 -11.69 -5.81
CA VAL A 67 3.69 -10.54 -5.12
C VAL A 67 3.35 -9.44 -6.12
N PHE A 68 4.32 -9.00 -6.92
CA PHE A 68 4.23 -7.82 -7.78
C PHE A 68 3.91 -8.15 -9.23
N GLY A 69 4.15 -9.39 -9.68
CA GLY A 69 4.09 -9.72 -11.10
C GLY A 69 5.28 -9.13 -11.89
N PRO A 70 5.14 -8.96 -13.21
CA PRO A 70 6.16 -8.29 -14.03
C PRO A 70 6.32 -6.83 -13.61
N SER A 71 7.54 -6.29 -13.71
CA SER A 71 7.79 -4.88 -13.40
C SER A 71 7.06 -3.98 -14.38
N TRP A 72 6.71 -2.77 -13.93
CA TRP A 72 6.06 -1.77 -14.76
C TRP A 72 6.85 -1.44 -16.03
N GLU A 73 8.18 -1.38 -15.93
CA GLU A 73 9.06 -1.18 -17.09
C GLU A 73 8.90 -2.31 -18.13
N THR A 74 8.81 -3.56 -17.68
CA THR A 74 8.57 -4.72 -18.55
C THR A 74 7.22 -4.61 -19.22
N GLU A 75 6.17 -4.29 -18.46
CA GLU A 75 4.82 -4.17 -18.98
C GLU A 75 4.68 -3.02 -20.00
N GLN A 76 5.35 -1.88 -19.75
CA GLN A 76 5.40 -0.77 -20.69
C GLN A 76 6.10 -1.16 -22.00
N SER A 77 7.23 -1.85 -21.90
CA SER A 77 8.00 -2.33 -23.06
C SER A 77 7.19 -3.33 -23.90
N GLU A 78 6.54 -4.29 -23.25
CA GLU A 78 5.71 -5.29 -23.91
C GLU A 78 4.49 -4.66 -24.58
N ALA A 79 3.78 -3.76 -23.88
CA ALA A 79 2.64 -3.04 -24.43
C ALA A 79 3.04 -2.16 -25.62
N GLY A 80 4.19 -1.49 -25.53
CA GLY A 80 4.77 -0.71 -26.63
C GLY A 80 5.07 -1.59 -27.85
N ARG A 81 5.69 -2.75 -27.64
CA ARG A 81 6.06 -3.67 -28.74
C ARG A 81 4.86 -4.18 -29.53
N VAL A 82 3.72 -4.40 -28.87
CA VAL A 82 2.50 -4.91 -29.53
C VAL A 82 1.56 -3.81 -30.00
N SER A 83 1.75 -2.57 -29.54
CA SER A 83 0.91 -1.44 -29.90
C SER A 83 1.26 -0.90 -31.29
N PRO A 84 0.26 -0.62 -32.16
CA PRO A 84 0.51 0.06 -33.43
C PRO A 84 1.07 1.49 -33.23
N PHE A 85 0.96 2.04 -32.02
CA PHE A 85 1.47 3.37 -31.66
C PHE A 85 2.81 3.32 -30.89
N GLY A 86 3.34 2.13 -30.56
CA GLY A 86 4.53 2.02 -29.71
C GLY A 86 5.81 2.60 -30.32
N MET A 87 5.85 2.77 -31.64
CA MET A 87 6.98 3.37 -32.35
C MET A 87 7.07 4.90 -32.21
N PHE A 88 6.01 5.57 -31.73
CA PHE A 88 6.00 7.02 -31.62
C PHE A 88 6.81 7.47 -30.39
N PRO A 89 7.69 8.49 -30.50
CA PRO A 89 8.53 8.95 -29.38
C PRO A 89 7.76 9.41 -28.14
N GLY A 90 6.50 9.81 -28.30
CA GLY A 90 5.62 10.23 -27.20
C GLY A 90 4.73 9.11 -26.66
N TYR A 91 4.89 7.86 -27.10
CA TYR A 91 4.09 6.75 -26.59
C TYR A 91 4.32 6.56 -25.10
N ARG A 92 3.24 6.56 -24.33
CA ARG A 92 3.26 6.30 -22.89
C ARG A 92 2.07 5.44 -22.53
N LEU A 93 2.33 4.35 -21.81
CA LEU A 93 1.28 3.57 -21.17
C LEU A 93 0.95 4.20 -19.82
N VAL A 94 -0.34 4.37 -19.54
CA VAL A 94 -0.85 4.87 -18.26
C VAL A 94 -1.88 3.88 -17.75
N ARG A 95 -1.83 3.59 -16.45
CA ARG A 95 -2.84 2.76 -15.77
C ARG A 95 -3.75 3.63 -14.95
N VAL A 96 -5.04 3.37 -15.08
CA VAL A 96 -6.06 4.10 -14.35
C VAL A 96 -7.13 3.16 -13.82
N ILE A 97 -7.67 3.51 -12.65
CA ILE A 97 -8.90 2.98 -12.10
C ILE A 97 -10.00 3.99 -12.39
N SER A 98 -11.08 3.52 -13.03
CA SER A 98 -12.30 4.30 -13.20
C SER A 98 -13.21 4.04 -12.01
N LYS A 99 -13.50 5.07 -11.21
CA LYS A 99 -14.46 4.99 -10.09
C LYS A 99 -15.77 5.65 -10.52
N ALA A 100 -16.87 4.92 -10.36
CA ALA A 100 -18.23 5.41 -10.65
C ALA A 100 -19.10 5.21 -9.41
N GLY A 101 -19.85 6.24 -9.03
CA GLY A 101 -20.61 6.32 -7.78
C GLY A 101 -19.86 6.98 -6.61
N ASP A 102 -18.61 7.43 -6.82
CA ASP A 102 -17.76 8.02 -5.79
C ASP A 102 -17.46 9.49 -6.07
N ASP A 103 -17.61 10.35 -5.05
CA ASP A 103 -17.16 11.73 -5.10
C ASP A 103 -15.66 11.83 -4.80
N LEU A 104 -14.84 12.01 -5.85
CA LEU A 104 -13.39 12.09 -5.71
C LEU A 104 -12.86 13.50 -5.39
N ARG A 105 -13.71 14.51 -5.21
CA ARG A 105 -13.23 15.89 -4.96
C ARG A 105 -12.41 15.99 -3.67
N GLN A 106 -12.80 15.25 -2.64
CA GLN A 106 -12.02 15.17 -1.40
C GLN A 106 -10.68 14.47 -1.61
N GLU A 107 -10.65 13.38 -2.38
CA GLU A 107 -9.40 12.68 -2.71
C GLU A 107 -8.44 13.57 -3.51
N VAL A 108 -8.98 14.35 -4.46
CA VAL A 108 -8.20 15.36 -5.21
C VAL A 108 -7.55 16.35 -4.24
N PHE A 109 -8.32 16.87 -3.28
CA PHE A 109 -7.79 17.79 -2.28
C PHE A 109 -6.72 17.13 -1.40
N ALA A 110 -6.97 15.91 -0.90
CA ALA A 110 -6.01 15.18 -0.09
C ALA A 110 -4.67 15.00 -0.80
N LEU A 111 -4.68 14.73 -2.11
CA LEU A 111 -3.45 14.64 -2.89
C LEU A 111 -2.77 15.98 -3.13
N GLN A 112 -3.51 17.09 -3.21
CA GLN A 112 -2.89 18.42 -3.18
C GLN A 112 -2.24 18.69 -1.84
N PHE A 113 -2.84 18.23 -0.74
CA PHE A 113 -2.26 18.32 0.60
C PHE A 113 -0.96 17.51 0.69
N VAL A 114 -0.95 16.24 0.24
CA VAL A 114 0.26 15.40 0.15
C VAL A 114 1.34 16.08 -0.72
N ARG A 115 0.97 16.61 -1.89
CA ARG A 115 1.89 17.34 -2.78
C ARG A 115 2.48 18.58 -2.12
N CYS A 116 1.70 19.30 -1.32
CA CYS A 116 2.17 20.46 -0.57
C CYS A 116 3.29 20.06 0.40
N PHE A 117 3.07 19.01 1.20
CA PHE A 117 4.11 18.45 2.09
C PHE A 117 5.33 17.97 1.32
N LYS A 118 5.14 17.25 0.22
CA LYS A 118 6.24 16.79 -0.64
C LYS A 118 7.10 17.96 -1.13
N ASN A 119 6.48 19.05 -1.57
CA ASN A 119 7.19 20.25 -2.03
C ASN A 119 7.96 20.92 -0.88
N ILE A 120 7.33 21.05 0.29
CA ILE A 120 7.98 21.59 1.50
C ILE A 120 9.21 20.75 1.88
N PHE A 121 9.08 19.42 1.90
CA PHE A 121 10.19 18.53 2.25
C PHE A 121 11.32 18.61 1.22
N ASN A 122 11.01 18.71 -0.08
CA ASN A 122 12.03 18.95 -1.10
C ASN A 122 12.77 20.28 -0.89
N GLU A 123 12.05 21.36 -0.59
CA GLU A 123 12.64 22.68 -0.28
C GLU A 123 13.54 22.63 0.98
N ALA A 124 13.13 21.88 2.00
CA ALA A 124 13.87 21.67 3.24
C ALA A 124 15.03 20.66 3.14
N ARG A 125 15.33 20.14 1.94
CA ARG A 125 16.32 19.07 1.69
C ARG A 125 16.00 17.74 2.40
N LEU A 126 14.73 17.52 2.69
CA LEU A 126 14.15 16.27 3.20
C LEU A 126 13.37 15.53 2.11
N GLY A 127 13.75 15.69 0.84
CA GLY A 127 13.09 15.04 -0.30
C GLY A 127 13.14 13.50 -0.26
N SER A 128 13.91 12.92 0.66
CA SER A 128 13.88 11.49 0.97
C SER A 128 12.60 11.06 1.67
N LEU A 129 11.85 11.95 2.36
CA LEU A 129 10.54 11.66 2.95
C LEU A 129 9.57 11.23 1.85
N GLY A 130 9.47 9.91 1.63
CA GLY A 130 9.07 9.26 0.39
C GLY A 130 7.59 9.37 0.03
N LEU A 131 7.06 10.60 -0.11
CA LEU A 131 5.70 10.87 -0.51
C LEU A 131 5.52 10.62 -2.01
N THR A 132 4.66 9.65 -2.33
CA THR A 132 4.35 9.30 -3.72
C THR A 132 3.29 10.24 -4.28
N ASP A 133 3.54 10.72 -5.49
CA ASP A 133 2.61 11.58 -6.22
C ASP A 133 1.92 10.74 -7.30
N TYR A 134 0.59 10.66 -7.25
CA TYR A 134 -0.24 10.02 -8.26
C TYR A 134 -1.46 10.90 -8.55
N LEU A 135 -2.01 10.77 -9.75
CA LEU A 135 -3.09 11.64 -10.21
C LEU A 135 -4.45 11.09 -9.80
N VAL A 136 -5.29 11.98 -9.28
CA VAL A 136 -6.74 11.76 -9.18
C VAL A 136 -7.42 12.91 -9.88
N GLN A 137 -8.41 12.58 -10.70
CA GLN A 137 -9.22 13.54 -11.43
C GLN A 137 -10.69 13.22 -11.20
N SER A 138 -11.38 14.11 -10.50
CA SER A 138 -12.85 14.12 -10.50
C SER A 138 -13.33 14.56 -11.89
N VAL A 139 -14.23 13.78 -12.48
CA VAL A 139 -14.81 14.02 -13.81
C VAL A 139 -16.24 14.56 -13.66
N THR A 140 -17.02 13.98 -12.75
CA THR A 140 -18.34 14.47 -12.32
C THR A 140 -18.39 14.54 -10.78
N ALA A 141 -19.55 14.90 -10.23
CA ALA A 141 -19.78 14.91 -8.78
C ALA A 141 -19.72 13.49 -8.15
N ASP A 142 -19.85 12.45 -8.95
CA ASP A 142 -19.97 11.04 -8.54
C ASP A 142 -19.12 10.10 -9.41
N SER A 143 -18.14 10.63 -10.14
CA SER A 143 -17.22 9.81 -10.90
C SER A 143 -15.86 10.47 -11.09
N GLY A 144 -14.85 9.64 -11.28
CA GLY A 144 -13.54 10.11 -11.65
C GLY A 144 -12.56 8.98 -11.91
N ILE A 145 -11.31 9.38 -12.10
CA ILE A 145 -10.23 8.50 -12.52
C ILE A 145 -9.06 8.66 -11.55
N VAL A 146 -8.50 7.53 -11.14
CA VAL A 146 -7.35 7.43 -10.23
C VAL A 146 -6.20 6.75 -10.97
N GLU A 147 -5.03 7.36 -11.00
CA GLU A 147 -3.82 6.73 -11.51
C GLU A 147 -3.39 5.57 -10.61
N VAL A 148 -3.04 4.44 -11.23
CA VAL A 148 -2.53 3.30 -10.48
C VAL A 148 -1.05 3.49 -10.21
N VAL A 149 -0.67 3.45 -8.94
CA VAL A 149 0.74 3.42 -8.54
C VAL A 149 1.34 2.07 -8.98
N PRO A 150 2.37 2.07 -9.85
CA PRO A 150 2.98 0.83 -10.33
C PRO A 150 3.80 0.12 -9.25
N ASP A 151 4.14 -1.15 -9.50
CA ASP A 151 5.10 -1.93 -8.70
C ASP A 151 4.83 -1.93 -7.19
N CYS A 152 3.56 -1.91 -6.79
CA CYS A 152 3.15 -1.93 -5.40
C CYS A 152 1.93 -2.83 -5.15
N VAL A 153 1.77 -3.27 -3.91
CA VAL A 153 0.62 -4.06 -3.45
C VAL A 153 0.18 -3.59 -2.07
N SER A 154 -1.12 -3.71 -1.75
CA SER A 154 -1.55 -3.45 -0.37
C SER A 154 -0.92 -4.44 0.61
N ILE A 155 -0.63 -4.01 1.83
CA ILE A 155 -0.11 -4.88 2.90
C ILE A 155 -1.07 -6.06 3.13
N HIS A 156 -2.39 -5.82 3.04
CA HIS A 156 -3.39 -6.87 3.07
C HIS A 156 -3.17 -7.92 1.97
N SER A 157 -3.05 -7.48 0.71
CA SER A 157 -2.82 -8.39 -0.42
C SER A 157 -1.53 -9.16 -0.26
N LEU A 158 -0.48 -8.52 0.27
CA LEU A 158 0.79 -9.17 0.57
C LEU A 158 0.62 -10.29 1.60
N LYS A 159 0.00 -9.99 2.75
CA LYS A 159 -0.28 -10.96 3.82
C LYS A 159 -1.09 -12.16 3.32
N THR A 160 -2.01 -11.94 2.39
CA THR A 160 -2.85 -13.00 1.80
C THR A 160 -2.13 -13.80 0.71
N LYS A 161 -1.33 -13.14 -0.16
CA LYS A 161 -0.66 -13.79 -1.30
C LYS A 161 0.58 -14.58 -0.89
N VAL A 162 1.32 -14.13 0.13
CA VAL A 162 2.59 -14.75 0.57
C VAL A 162 2.28 -15.99 1.42
N PRO A 163 2.58 -17.21 0.93
CA PRO A 163 2.27 -18.43 1.68
C PRO A 163 3.15 -18.54 2.92
N GLY A 164 2.53 -18.82 4.06
CA GLY A 164 3.25 -18.88 5.34
C GLY A 164 3.83 -17.53 5.78
N PHE A 165 3.15 -16.42 5.44
CA PHE A 165 3.49 -15.10 5.97
C PHE A 165 3.51 -15.13 7.50
N THR A 166 4.63 -14.70 8.10
CA THR A 166 4.82 -14.65 9.55
C THR A 166 4.84 -13.21 10.05
N SER A 167 5.71 -12.36 9.49
CA SER A 167 5.77 -10.93 9.78
C SER A 167 6.28 -10.14 8.58
N LEU A 168 6.10 -8.82 8.61
CA LEU A 168 6.66 -7.93 7.60
C LEU A 168 8.20 -8.01 7.54
N LEU A 169 8.89 -8.12 8.69
CA LEU A 169 10.35 -8.27 8.69
C LEU A 169 10.80 -9.56 8.00
N ASP A 170 10.15 -10.69 8.27
CA ASP A 170 10.44 -11.97 7.59
C ASP A 170 10.24 -11.86 6.08
N TYR A 171 9.17 -11.19 5.64
CA TYR A 171 8.97 -10.88 4.22
C TYR A 171 10.11 -10.03 3.64
N PHE A 172 10.55 -8.99 4.35
CA PHE A 172 11.68 -8.16 3.93
C PHE A 172 12.96 -8.97 3.78
N VAL A 173 13.26 -9.85 4.74
CA VAL A 173 14.45 -10.72 4.67
C VAL A 173 14.36 -11.67 3.48
N LYS A 174 13.21 -12.31 3.27
CA LYS A 174 13.01 -13.24 2.13
C LYS A 174 13.10 -12.55 0.76
N LEU A 175 12.66 -11.30 0.66
CA LEU A 175 12.63 -10.57 -0.61
C LEU A 175 13.93 -9.81 -0.90
N TYR A 176 14.51 -9.15 0.10
CA TYR A 176 15.64 -8.24 -0.07
C TYR A 176 16.98 -8.85 0.39
N GLY A 177 16.98 -10.01 1.03
CA GLY A 177 18.17 -10.73 1.46
C GLY A 177 18.35 -10.75 2.98
N ASP A 178 19.36 -11.50 3.43
CA ASP A 178 19.63 -11.75 4.84
C ASP A 178 19.84 -10.47 5.67
N LEU A 179 19.68 -10.60 6.99
CA LEU A 179 19.93 -9.52 7.95
C LEU A 179 21.34 -8.94 7.77
N GLY A 180 21.43 -7.61 7.65
CA GLY A 180 22.67 -6.88 7.41
C GLY A 180 23.13 -6.85 5.94
N SER A 181 22.34 -7.38 5.00
CA SER A 181 22.60 -7.21 3.58
C SER A 181 22.32 -5.76 3.13
N MET A 182 23.16 -5.25 2.22
CA MET A 182 23.00 -3.89 1.68
C MET A 182 21.64 -3.66 1.00
N SER A 183 21.06 -4.70 0.41
CA SER A 183 19.75 -4.64 -0.24
C SER A 183 18.61 -4.54 0.78
N LEU A 184 18.67 -5.31 1.86
CA LEU A 184 17.72 -5.19 2.97
C LEU A 184 17.82 -3.82 3.64
N GLU A 185 19.03 -3.35 3.95
CA GLU A 185 19.24 -2.04 4.57
C GLU A 185 18.64 -0.91 3.72
N LYS A 186 18.84 -0.95 2.39
CA LYS A 186 18.21 0.00 1.47
C LYS A 186 16.69 -0.06 1.54
N ALA A 187 16.09 -1.25 1.50
CA ALA A 187 14.63 -1.39 1.59
C ALA A 187 14.09 -0.88 2.94
N GLN A 188 14.79 -1.16 4.05
CA GLN A 188 14.44 -0.65 5.38
C GLN A 188 14.55 0.89 5.45
N MET A 189 15.56 1.49 4.82
CA MET A 189 15.67 2.95 4.70
C MET A 189 14.50 3.54 3.90
N ARG A 190 14.13 2.94 2.76
CA ARG A 190 12.97 3.36 1.96
C ARG A 190 11.66 3.26 2.75
N PHE A 191 11.53 2.21 3.57
CA PHE A 191 10.42 2.04 4.49
C PHE A 191 10.39 3.15 5.56
N ALA A 192 11.50 3.40 6.24
CA ALA A 192 11.64 4.45 7.26
C ALA A 192 11.32 5.85 6.71
N GLU A 193 11.86 6.16 5.53
CA GLU A 193 11.68 7.42 4.81
C GLU A 193 10.20 7.71 4.48
N SER A 194 9.54 6.73 3.87
CA SER A 194 8.13 6.84 3.47
C SER A 194 7.19 6.80 4.67
N LEU A 195 7.50 5.99 5.70
CA LEU A 195 6.78 5.96 6.96
C LEU A 195 6.81 7.34 7.63
N ALA A 196 7.99 7.96 7.79
CA ALA A 196 8.10 9.30 8.37
C ALA A 196 7.29 10.33 7.58
N GLY A 197 7.38 10.30 6.24
CA GLY A 197 6.65 11.21 5.37
C GLY A 197 5.13 11.10 5.53
N TYR A 198 4.59 9.89 5.41
CA TYR A 198 3.15 9.67 5.52
C TYR A 198 2.63 9.83 6.95
N SER A 199 3.43 9.52 7.98
CA SER A 199 3.07 9.78 9.38
C SER A 199 2.84 11.28 9.64
N LEU A 200 3.69 12.15 9.08
CA LEU A 200 3.51 13.60 9.18
C LEU A 200 2.24 14.07 8.46
N VAL A 201 2.01 13.58 7.23
CA VAL A 201 0.80 13.91 6.46
C VAL A 201 -0.45 13.44 7.21
N CYS A 202 -0.46 12.23 7.76
CA CYS A 202 -1.58 11.71 8.55
C CYS A 202 -1.85 12.54 9.79
N TYR A 203 -0.79 12.88 10.54
CA TYR A 203 -0.92 13.71 11.75
C TYR A 203 -1.52 15.08 11.45
N PHE A 204 -0.92 15.84 10.52
CA PHE A 204 -1.42 17.18 10.19
C PHE A 204 -2.81 17.11 9.55
N GLY A 205 -3.01 16.18 8.61
CA GLY A 205 -4.28 15.99 7.91
C GLY A 205 -5.42 15.40 8.75
N SER A 206 -5.17 14.97 10.00
CA SER A 206 -6.09 14.10 10.75
C SER A 206 -6.63 12.94 9.88
N ILE A 207 -5.75 12.31 9.10
CA ILE A 207 -6.18 11.27 8.16
C ILE A 207 -6.44 10.00 8.96
N SER A 208 -7.64 9.46 8.79
CA SER A 208 -8.10 8.22 9.42
C SER A 208 -8.30 7.11 8.38
N ASP A 209 -8.89 5.99 8.79
CA ASP A 209 -9.09 4.79 7.96
C ASP A 209 -7.75 4.23 7.43
N ARG A 210 -6.70 4.28 8.27
CA ARG A 210 -5.37 3.76 7.91
C ARG A 210 -5.26 2.29 8.27
N HIS A 211 -5.80 1.41 7.42
CA HIS A 211 -5.67 -0.05 7.55
C HIS A 211 -4.78 -0.66 6.44
N ASN A 212 -4.44 -1.95 6.56
CA ASN A 212 -3.53 -2.65 5.64
C ASN A 212 -4.05 -2.74 4.18
N GLY A 213 -5.31 -2.38 3.92
CA GLY A 213 -5.88 -2.26 2.57
C GLY A 213 -5.52 -0.94 1.89
N ASN A 214 -5.43 0.14 2.67
CA ASN A 214 -5.13 1.51 2.20
C ASN A 214 -3.63 1.85 2.26
N ILE A 215 -2.82 0.97 2.83
CA ILE A 215 -1.36 1.12 2.89
C ILE A 215 -0.73 0.08 1.96
N LEU A 216 -0.04 0.58 0.95
CA LEU A 216 0.66 -0.21 -0.05
C LEU A 216 2.15 -0.24 0.27
N ILE A 217 2.81 -1.30 -0.18
CA ILE A 217 4.25 -1.42 -0.18
C ILE A 217 4.74 -1.58 -1.62
N THR A 218 5.76 -0.81 -1.98
CA THR A 218 6.42 -0.88 -3.28
C THR A 218 7.45 -2.00 -3.31
N ALA A 219 7.83 -2.41 -4.51
CA ALA A 219 8.82 -3.45 -4.73
C ALA A 219 10.26 -3.04 -4.32
N ASP A 220 10.50 -1.77 -3.96
CA ASP A 220 11.73 -1.25 -3.34
C ASP A 220 11.61 -1.00 -1.83
N GLY A 221 10.47 -1.34 -1.21
CA GLY A 221 10.29 -1.33 0.24
C GLY A 221 9.67 -0.07 0.84
N ALA A 222 9.30 0.92 0.03
CA ALA A 222 8.61 2.12 0.51
C ALA A 222 7.11 1.88 0.73
N LEU A 223 6.53 2.61 1.68
CA LEU A 223 5.09 2.71 1.89
C LEU A 223 4.47 3.73 0.94
N VAL A 224 3.24 3.45 0.50
CA VAL A 224 2.39 4.37 -0.26
C VAL A 224 0.98 4.34 0.33
N HIS A 225 0.51 5.47 0.85
CA HIS A 225 -0.87 5.58 1.32
C HIS A 225 -1.78 5.96 0.16
N VAL A 226 -2.92 5.28 0.06
CA VAL A 226 -3.99 5.59 -0.88
C VAL A 226 -5.31 5.79 -0.15
N ASP A 227 -6.31 6.27 -0.89
CA ASP A 227 -7.69 6.43 -0.42
C ASP A 227 -7.77 7.30 0.84
N PHE A 228 -7.60 8.60 0.66
CA PHE A 228 -7.69 9.62 1.70
C PHE A 228 -9.14 10.09 1.94
N GLY A 229 -10.11 9.18 1.77
CA GLY A 229 -11.54 9.44 1.91
C GLY A 229 -11.99 9.92 3.30
N TYR A 230 -11.12 9.84 4.31
CA TYR A 230 -11.36 10.38 5.66
C TYR A 230 -10.18 11.23 6.13
N MET A 231 -10.41 12.53 6.23
CA MET A 231 -9.43 13.52 6.67
C MET A 231 -10.13 14.67 7.41
N PHE A 232 -9.37 15.40 8.23
CA PHE A 232 -9.85 16.51 9.05
C PHE A 232 -11.04 16.13 9.95
N ALA A 233 -12.22 16.70 9.71
CA ALA A 233 -13.41 16.46 10.51
C ALA A 233 -14.13 15.15 10.14
N ASN A 234 -13.81 14.56 8.99
CA ASN A 234 -14.48 13.33 8.52
C ASN A 234 -13.83 12.09 9.12
N SER A 235 -14.62 11.27 9.83
CA SER A 235 -14.18 10.01 10.44
C SER A 235 -15.05 8.84 9.98
N PRO A 236 -14.46 7.64 9.80
CA PRO A 236 -15.22 6.46 9.40
C PRO A 236 -16.13 5.97 10.54
N GLY A 237 -17.43 6.22 10.39
CA GLY A 237 -18.46 5.82 11.35
C GLY A 237 -18.64 6.79 12.54
N ALA A 238 -19.76 6.68 13.25
CA ALA A 238 -20.11 7.56 14.37
C ALA A 238 -19.31 7.34 15.66
N ILE A 239 -18.25 6.51 15.61
CA ILE A 239 -17.45 6.14 16.77
C ILE A 239 -16.01 6.53 16.46
N GLU A 240 -15.43 7.39 17.30
CA GLU A 240 -14.04 7.87 17.26
C GLU A 240 -13.04 6.73 17.56
N PHE A 241 -13.05 5.66 16.77
CA PHE A 241 -12.23 4.48 17.00
C PHE A 241 -10.73 4.71 16.79
N GLU A 242 -10.32 5.78 16.11
CA GLU A 242 -8.93 6.03 15.74
C GLU A 242 -8.42 7.31 16.42
N GLN A 243 -7.82 7.15 17.60
CA GLN A 243 -7.20 8.25 18.36
C GLN A 243 -5.67 8.30 18.21
N ALA A 244 -5.08 7.33 17.50
CA ALA A 244 -3.66 7.32 17.22
C ALA A 244 -3.31 8.44 16.21
N PRO A 245 -2.24 9.22 16.44
CA PRO A 245 -1.81 10.27 15.50
C PRO A 245 -1.54 9.75 14.08
N PHE A 246 -1.00 8.53 13.98
CA PHE A 246 -0.82 7.79 12.74
C PHE A 246 -0.63 6.30 13.04
N LYS A 247 -0.72 5.45 12.00
CA LYS A 247 -0.49 4.02 12.13
C LYS A 247 0.99 3.68 12.30
N PHE A 248 1.36 3.16 13.47
CA PHE A 248 2.71 2.67 13.76
C PHE A 248 2.68 1.40 14.60
N THR A 249 2.66 0.24 13.92
CA THR A 249 2.44 -1.06 14.55
C THR A 249 3.76 -1.72 15.01
N ALA A 250 3.65 -2.76 15.84
CA ALA A 250 4.81 -3.59 16.23
C ALA A 250 5.54 -4.16 15.00
N GLU A 251 4.82 -4.61 13.96
CA GLU A 251 5.44 -5.09 12.72
C GLU A 251 6.27 -4.01 12.03
N TYR A 252 5.87 -2.74 12.09
CA TYR A 252 6.65 -1.64 11.51
C TYR A 252 7.91 -1.41 12.33
N VAL A 253 7.80 -1.48 13.65
CA VAL A 253 8.97 -1.41 14.56
C VAL A 253 9.95 -2.55 14.29
N GLU A 254 9.47 -3.77 14.04
CA GLU A 254 10.31 -4.91 13.64
C GLU A 254 11.05 -4.66 12.32
N VAL A 255 10.36 -4.13 11.29
CA VAL A 255 10.99 -3.75 10.01
C VAL A 255 12.08 -2.69 10.23
N LEU A 256 11.90 -1.80 11.20
CA LEU A 256 12.91 -0.82 11.63
C LEU A 256 13.97 -1.41 12.58
N ASN A 257 14.10 -2.73 12.70
CA ASN A 257 15.05 -3.44 13.58
C ASN A 257 14.88 -3.14 15.08
N GLY A 258 13.69 -2.75 15.52
CA GLY A 258 13.38 -2.48 16.93
C GLY A 258 13.70 -1.06 17.40
N CYS A 259 13.17 -0.70 18.57
CA CYS A 259 13.40 0.61 19.18
C CYS A 259 14.87 0.81 19.56
N GLY A 260 15.41 2.00 19.31
CA GLY A 260 16.82 2.33 19.57
C GLY A 260 17.82 1.75 18.55
N SER A 261 17.33 1.07 17.51
CA SER A 261 18.17 0.67 16.37
C SER A 261 18.55 1.90 15.54
N GLN A 262 19.61 1.79 14.73
CA GLN A 262 20.01 2.88 13.83
C GLN A 262 18.91 3.23 12.81
N CYS A 263 18.15 2.24 12.33
CA CYS A 263 17.06 2.46 11.37
C CYS A 263 15.85 3.15 12.01
N TYR A 264 15.52 2.76 13.25
CA TYR A 264 14.48 3.42 14.05
C TYR A 264 14.84 4.87 14.37
N GLU A 265 16.06 5.12 14.84
CA GLU A 265 16.55 6.48 15.11
C GLU A 265 16.58 7.33 13.84
N TYR A 266 16.92 6.74 12.69
CA TYR A 266 16.85 7.43 11.41
C TYR A 266 15.41 7.85 11.07
N PHE A 267 14.43 6.96 11.21
CA PHE A 267 13.01 7.28 11.07
C PHE A 267 12.58 8.41 12.02
N ALA A 268 12.92 8.31 13.31
CA ALA A 268 12.51 9.30 14.32
C ALA A 268 13.09 10.69 14.03
N ASN A 269 14.36 10.76 13.64
CA ASN A 269 14.99 12.02 13.25
C ASN A 269 14.34 12.60 11.99
N LEU A 270 14.08 11.78 10.96
CA LEU A 270 13.36 12.23 9.77
C LEU A 270 11.95 12.78 10.08
N PHE A 271 11.22 12.12 10.99
CA PHE A 271 9.90 12.57 11.43
C PHE A 271 10.00 13.94 12.12
N VAL A 272 10.94 14.10 13.06
CA VAL A 272 11.15 15.38 13.77
C VAL A 272 11.58 16.48 12.80
N ASP A 273 12.54 16.23 11.92
CA ASP A 273 13.02 17.21 10.94
C ASP A 273 11.90 17.62 9.97
N GLY A 274 11.10 16.65 9.52
CA GLY A 274 9.91 16.91 8.69
C GLY A 274 8.84 17.69 9.44
N PHE A 275 8.64 17.46 10.73
CA PHE A 275 7.75 18.25 11.57
C PHE A 275 8.20 19.73 11.62
N PHE A 276 9.49 19.98 11.84
CA PHE A 276 10.04 21.34 11.81
C PHE A 276 9.90 22.00 10.45
N ALA A 277 10.12 21.27 9.36
CA ALA A 277 9.89 21.78 8.01
C ALA A 277 8.41 22.16 7.80
N ALA A 278 7.48 21.32 8.23
CA ALA A 278 6.05 21.63 8.18
C ALA A 278 5.70 22.87 9.01
N ARG A 279 6.26 22.99 10.24
CA ARG A 279 6.11 24.15 11.12
C ARG A 279 6.62 25.44 10.48
N GLN A 280 7.80 25.41 9.86
CA GLN A 280 8.38 26.56 9.18
C GLN A 280 7.54 27.02 7.97
N HIS A 281 6.84 26.09 7.31
CA HIS A 281 6.02 26.36 6.13
C HIS A 281 4.51 26.30 6.42
N CYS A 282 4.10 26.42 7.69
CA CYS A 282 2.71 26.22 8.14
C CYS A 282 1.69 27.07 7.37
N GLU A 283 2.00 28.34 7.09
CA GLU A 283 1.10 29.26 6.37
C GLU A 283 0.75 28.75 4.96
N ARG A 284 1.65 28.03 4.28
CA ARG A 284 1.37 27.42 2.96
C ARG A 284 0.34 26.29 3.09
N ILE A 285 0.48 25.47 4.12
CA ILE A 285 -0.41 24.34 4.41
C ILE A 285 -1.78 24.88 4.84
N LEU A 286 -1.80 25.86 5.75
CA LEU A 286 -3.02 26.53 6.22
C LEU A 286 -3.77 27.21 5.08
N SER A 287 -3.08 27.94 4.20
CA SER A 287 -3.69 28.58 3.04
C SER A 287 -4.37 27.57 2.12
N LEU A 288 -3.78 26.38 1.93
CA LEU A 288 -4.39 25.32 1.13
C LEU A 288 -5.68 24.80 1.77
N VAL A 289 -5.70 24.61 3.09
CA VAL A 289 -6.90 24.16 3.82
C VAL A 289 -7.99 25.22 3.79
N GLN A 290 -7.65 26.49 3.97
CA GLN A 290 -8.59 27.60 3.88
C GLN A 290 -9.30 27.69 2.51
N CYS A 291 -8.68 27.20 1.43
CA CYS A 291 -9.33 27.15 0.12
C CYS A 291 -10.54 26.21 0.05
N ILE A 292 -10.65 25.22 0.94
CA ILE A 292 -11.78 24.30 0.98
C ILE A 292 -12.76 24.60 2.12
N GLU A 293 -12.40 25.47 3.07
CA GLU A 293 -13.33 25.91 4.11
C GLU A 293 -14.57 26.58 3.49
N GLY A 294 -15.74 26.22 4.00
CA GLY A 294 -17.03 26.68 3.45
C GLY A 294 -17.50 25.95 2.19
N THR A 295 -16.77 24.95 1.70
CA THR A 295 -17.27 24.02 0.67
C THR A 295 -18.14 22.91 1.28
N ASN A 296 -18.84 22.16 0.45
CA ASN A 296 -19.66 21.02 0.88
C ASN A 296 -18.88 19.69 0.89
N LEU A 297 -17.55 19.74 1.01
CA LEU A 297 -16.73 18.53 1.07
C LEU A 297 -16.90 17.84 2.44
N PRO A 298 -17.00 16.51 2.51
CA PRO A 298 -17.20 15.82 3.80
C PRO A 298 -16.11 16.11 4.83
N CYS A 299 -14.85 16.25 4.40
CA CYS A 299 -13.73 16.61 5.28
C CYS A 299 -13.88 17.97 5.96
N VAL A 300 -14.73 18.86 5.43
CA VAL A 300 -14.98 20.18 6.04
C VAL A 300 -15.80 20.06 7.32
N GLY A 301 -16.71 19.08 7.36
CA GLY A 301 -17.68 18.91 8.45
C GLY A 301 -18.77 19.97 8.45
N ASP A 302 -19.81 19.75 9.26
CA ASP A 302 -20.93 20.68 9.48
C ASP A 302 -20.73 21.58 10.71
N GLY A 303 -19.53 21.53 11.33
CA GLY A 303 -19.23 22.22 12.58
C GLY A 303 -18.95 23.72 12.42
N GLU A 304 -19.09 24.47 13.51
CA GLU A 304 -18.66 25.88 13.58
C GLU A 304 -17.13 26.02 13.75
N GLU A 305 -16.43 24.94 14.11
CA GLU A 305 -14.99 24.94 14.30
C GLU A 305 -14.23 25.00 12.97
N SER A 306 -13.31 25.96 12.89
CA SER A 306 -12.42 26.14 11.76
C SER A 306 -11.37 25.04 11.71
N ILE A 307 -11.29 24.32 10.59
CA ILE A 307 -10.30 23.26 10.38
C ILE A 307 -8.90 23.85 10.32
N SER A 308 -8.76 25.03 9.73
CA SER A 308 -7.49 25.75 9.67
C SER A 308 -7.04 26.16 11.08
N ASP A 309 -7.94 26.52 11.99
CA ASP A 309 -7.59 26.82 13.39
C ASP A 309 -7.13 25.54 14.12
N ASN A 310 -7.88 24.44 14.00
CA ASN A 310 -7.50 23.14 14.55
C ASN A 310 -6.15 22.64 13.99
N LEU A 311 -5.90 22.85 12.71
CA LEU A 311 -4.62 22.54 12.08
C LEU A 311 -3.50 23.47 12.57
N ARG A 312 -3.79 24.75 12.82
CA ARG A 312 -2.81 25.74 13.31
C ARG A 312 -2.22 25.33 14.65
N GLU A 313 -3.05 24.80 15.55
CA GLU A 313 -2.61 24.32 16.87
C GLU A 313 -1.57 23.20 16.78
N LYS A 314 -1.73 22.29 15.81
CA LYS A 314 -0.80 21.16 15.59
C LYS A 314 0.63 21.56 15.23
N PHE A 315 0.85 22.79 14.76
CA PHE A 315 2.20 23.27 14.42
C PHE A 315 3.01 23.75 15.63
N CYS A 316 2.41 23.82 16.83
CA CYS A 316 3.09 24.25 18.06
C CYS A 316 3.85 25.58 17.90
N LEU A 317 3.23 26.57 17.25
CA LEU A 317 3.90 27.84 16.89
C LEU A 317 4.41 28.63 18.10
N GLY A 318 3.72 28.54 19.24
CA GLY A 318 4.10 29.22 20.49
C GLY A 318 5.15 28.48 21.33
N GLU A 319 5.51 27.26 20.96
CA GLU A 319 6.44 26.42 21.72
C GLU A 319 7.91 26.68 21.34
N SER A 320 8.85 26.46 22.25
CA SER A 320 10.28 26.44 21.90
C SER A 320 10.63 25.22 21.04
N ASP A 321 11.77 25.25 20.35
CA ASP A 321 12.23 24.10 19.54
C ASP A 321 12.41 22.84 20.37
N GLU A 322 12.87 22.96 21.62
CA GLU A 322 12.99 21.82 22.54
C GLU A 322 11.62 21.24 22.92
N GLN A 323 10.62 22.10 23.13
CA GLN A 323 9.25 21.64 23.37
C GLN A 323 8.64 21.00 22.13
N CYS A 324 8.81 21.61 20.96
CA CYS A 324 8.33 21.10 19.68
C CYS A 324 8.94 19.72 19.35
N ARG A 325 10.25 19.54 19.60
CA ARG A 325 10.91 18.24 19.45
C ARG A 325 10.30 17.19 20.36
N ARG A 326 10.02 17.54 21.62
CA ARG A 326 9.38 16.62 22.57
C ARG A 326 7.98 16.21 22.11
N VAL A 327 7.17 17.17 21.65
CA VAL A 327 5.85 16.88 21.09
C VAL A 327 5.98 15.92 19.90
N ALA A 328 6.90 16.17 18.97
CA ALA A 328 7.11 15.28 17.82
C ALA A 328 7.51 13.85 18.25
N MET A 329 8.37 13.70 19.27
CA MET A 329 8.73 12.40 19.82
C MET A 329 7.55 11.72 20.54
N GLU A 330 6.76 12.47 21.32
CA GLU A 330 5.55 11.98 21.97
C GLU A 330 4.50 11.48 20.97
N LEU A 331 4.42 12.10 19.78
CA LEU A 331 3.55 11.61 18.69
C LEU A 331 3.99 10.24 18.18
N ILE A 332 5.30 9.98 18.09
CA ILE A 332 5.83 8.67 17.72
C ILE A 332 5.50 7.65 18.82
N GLU A 333 5.75 7.99 20.08
CA GLU A 333 5.52 7.09 21.21
C GLU A 333 4.04 6.76 21.40
N SER A 334 3.15 7.73 21.26
CA SER A 334 1.70 7.55 21.37
C SER A 334 1.08 6.79 20.20
N SER A 335 1.71 6.85 19.02
CA SER A 335 1.29 6.07 17.85
C SER A 335 1.75 4.61 17.92
N ARG A 336 2.89 4.36 18.57
CA ARG A 336 3.51 3.03 18.65
C ARG A 336 2.60 2.05 19.40
N GLU A 337 2.23 0.98 18.71
CA GLU A 337 1.41 -0.12 19.26
C GLU A 337 0.10 0.38 19.90
N ASN A 338 -0.46 1.46 19.35
CA ASN A 338 -1.67 2.03 19.91
C ASN A 338 -2.83 1.04 19.81
N TRP A 339 -3.46 0.75 20.96
CA TRP A 339 -4.57 -0.21 21.04
C TRP A 339 -5.76 0.18 20.15
N THR A 340 -5.93 1.47 19.87
CA THR A 340 -7.00 1.96 18.97
C THR A 340 -6.77 1.50 17.54
N THR A 341 -5.53 1.61 17.03
CA THR A 341 -5.13 1.09 15.73
C THR A 341 -5.32 -0.43 15.65
N VAL A 342 -4.94 -1.17 16.70
CA VAL A 342 -5.13 -2.63 16.73
C VAL A 342 -6.61 -2.97 16.62
N LYS A 343 -7.47 -2.36 17.45
CA LYS A 343 -8.93 -2.59 17.40
C LYS A 343 -9.53 -2.18 16.06
N TYR A 344 -9.03 -1.12 15.44
CA TYR A 344 -9.48 -0.69 14.13
C TYR A 344 -9.15 -1.74 13.05
N ASP A 345 -7.95 -2.31 13.07
CA ASP A 345 -7.60 -3.44 12.20
C ASP A 345 -8.49 -4.66 12.48
N GLU A 346 -8.89 -4.91 13.72
CA GLU A 346 -9.87 -5.97 14.02
C GLU A 346 -11.25 -5.68 13.46
N TYR A 347 -11.73 -4.44 13.58
CA TYR A 347 -12.98 -4.02 12.99
C TYR A 347 -12.95 -4.20 11.47
N GLN A 348 -11.88 -3.77 10.82
CA GLN A 348 -11.68 -3.90 9.38
C GLN A 348 -11.55 -5.37 8.95
N PHE A 349 -10.91 -6.21 9.74
CA PHE A 349 -10.89 -7.66 9.52
C PHE A 349 -12.30 -8.28 9.59
N VAL A 350 -13.09 -7.92 10.61
CA VAL A 350 -14.44 -8.47 10.81
C VAL A 350 -15.43 -7.98 9.76
N THR A 351 -15.36 -6.72 9.37
CA THR A 351 -16.34 -6.09 8.47
C THR A 351 -16.00 -6.24 7.00
N ASN A 352 -14.70 -6.15 6.67
CA ASN A 352 -14.22 -6.08 5.29
C ASN A 352 -13.23 -7.20 4.93
N GLY A 353 -12.80 -8.02 5.88
CA GLY A 353 -11.87 -9.14 5.65
C GLY A 353 -10.40 -8.72 5.53
N TYR A 354 -10.06 -7.47 5.86
CA TYR A 354 -8.68 -6.98 5.79
C TYR A 354 -7.82 -7.58 6.90
N MET A 355 -6.76 -8.30 6.51
CA MET A 355 -5.80 -8.93 7.43
C MET A 355 -5.16 -7.91 8.38
N LYS A 356 -5.14 -8.25 9.68
CA LYS A 356 -4.52 -7.47 10.76
C LYS A 356 -3.03 -7.34 10.57
#